data_AF-A0A238XFW4-F1
#
_entry.id   AF-A0A238XFW4-F1
#
_cell.length_a   1.000
_cell.length_b   1.000
_cell.length_c   1.000
_cell.angle_alpha   90.00
_cell.angle_beta   90.00
_cell.angle_gamma   90.00
#
_symmetry.space_group_name_H-M   'P 1'
#
loop_
_entity.id
_entity.type
_entity.pdbx_description
1 polymer ?
#
loop_
_entity_poly.entity_id
_entity_poly.type
_entity_poly.pdbx_seq_one_letter_code
_entity_poly.pdbx_strand_id
1 'polypeptide(L)' 'MNQEMLFMSDQHFGQTNIMPFKERPFATIKEMDLELMKQRNEKVNSGNTGII' A
#
# COMPACT_ATOMS: atom_id res chain seq x y z
N MET A 1 -13.88 22.64 4.48
CA MET A 1 -13.43 21.26 4.76
C MET A 1 -11.96 21.18 4.39
N ASN A 2 -11.07 20.89 5.33
CA ASN A 2 -9.66 20.66 5.01
C ASN A 2 -9.55 19.24 4.44
N GLN A 3 -9.14 19.14 3.17
CA GLN A 3 -8.83 17.85 2.57
C GLN A 3 -7.44 17.42 3.02
N GLU A 4 -7.31 16.20 3.53
CA GLU A 4 -6.03 15.63 3.92
C GLU A 4 -5.44 14.82 2.74
N MET A 5 -4.20 15.13 2.40
CA MET A 5 -3.48 14.59 1.26
C MET A 5 -2.71 13.33 1.67
N LEU A 6 -2.89 12.24 0.93
CA LEU A 6 -2.21 10.97 1.17
C LEU A 6 -1.26 10.66 0.01
N PHE A 7 -0.03 10.28 0.34
CA PHE A 7 1.00 9.89 -0.63
C PHE A 7 1.19 8.39 -0.58
N MET A 8 1.17 7.76 -1.75
CA MET A 8 1.53 6.36 -1.94
C MET A 8 2.41 6.27 -3.19
N SER A 9 3.37 5.35 -3.20
CA SER A 9 4.22 5.14 -4.37
C SER A 9 4.62 3.68 -4.44
N ASP A 10 4.60 3.14 -5.66
CA ASP A 10 5.24 1.86 -6.01
C ASP A 10 4.93 0.71 -5.03
N GLN A 11 3.63 0.47 -4.82
CA GLN A 11 3.17 -0.59 -3.92
C GLN A 11 3.50 -2.01 -4.44
N HIS A 12 3.79 -2.13 -5.74
CA HIS A 12 4.23 -3.37 -6.38
C HIS A 12 3.29 -4.57 -6.14
N PHE A 13 1.98 -4.30 -6.08
CA PHE A 13 0.96 -5.33 -5.96
C PHE A 13 1.13 -6.42 -7.01
N GLY A 14 1.10 -7.69 -6.59
CA GLY A 14 1.24 -8.83 -7.48
C GLY A 14 2.63 -9.04 -8.11
N GLN A 15 3.63 -8.19 -7.84
CA GLN A 15 4.97 -8.34 -8.44
C GLN A 15 5.81 -9.38 -7.69
N THR A 16 5.69 -10.65 -8.07
CA THR A 16 6.39 -11.78 -7.41
C THR A 16 7.90 -11.68 -7.39
N ASN A 17 8.48 -11.01 -8.38
CA ASN A 17 9.92 -10.86 -8.49
C ASN A 17 10.51 -9.95 -7.43
N ILE A 18 9.73 -9.13 -6.72
CA ILE A 18 10.28 -8.18 -5.75
C ILE A 18 10.73 -8.82 -4.43
N MET A 19 10.11 -9.94 -4.03
CA MET A 19 10.40 -10.65 -2.78
C MET A 19 11.89 -10.99 -2.61
N PRO A 20 12.61 -11.50 -3.64
CA PRO A 20 14.04 -11.76 -3.51
C PRO A 20 14.94 -10.51 -3.57
N PHE A 21 14.45 -9.37 -4.10
CA PHE A 21 15.29 -8.16 -4.29
C PHE A 21 15.15 -7.12 -3.19
N LYS A 22 14.16 -7.26 -2.29
CA LYS A 22 13.98 -6.38 -1.14
C LYS A 22 13.67 -7.21 0.09
N GLU A 23 14.36 -6.93 1.20
CA GLU A 23 14.01 -7.46 2.53
C GLU A 23 12.66 -6.85 2.97
N ARG A 24 11.58 -7.40 2.43
CA ARG A 24 10.21 -7.04 2.79
C ARG A 24 9.80 -7.93 3.97
N PRO A 25 9.09 -7.39 4.98
CA PRO A 25 8.68 -8.15 6.16
C PRO A 25 7.45 -9.04 5.88
N PHE A 26 7.41 -9.70 4.72
CA PHE A 26 6.29 -10.53 4.28
C PHE A 26 6.84 -11.84 3.75
N ALA A 27 6.19 -12.96 4.06
CA ALA A 27 6.56 -14.28 3.56
C ALA A 27 6.04 -14.51 2.13
N THR A 28 4.94 -13.85 1.76
CA THR A 28 4.32 -13.96 0.43
C THR A 28 3.86 -12.62 -0.13
N ILE A 29 3.76 -12.52 -1.46
CA ILE A 29 3.13 -11.36 -2.12
C ILE A 29 1.70 -11.15 -1.65
N LYS A 30 0.94 -12.24 -1.49
CA LYS A 30 -0.45 -12.15 -1.06
C LYS A 30 -0.57 -11.52 0.33
N GLU A 31 0.34 -11.84 1.24
CA GLU A 31 0.41 -11.24 2.57
C GLU A 31 0.74 -9.74 2.48
N MET A 32 1.76 -9.38 1.68
CA MET A 32 2.10 -7.97 1.41
C MET A 32 0.90 -7.19 0.87
N ASP A 33 0.23 -7.74 -0.14
CA ASP A 33 -0.89 -7.11 -0.82
C ASP A 33 -2.07 -6.89 0.16
N LEU A 34 -2.40 -7.90 0.97
CA LEU A 34 -3.47 -7.81 1.97
C LEU A 34 -3.16 -6.76 3.03
N GLU A 35 -1.92 -6.69 3.51
CA GLU A 35 -1.53 -5.74 4.54
C GLU A 35 -1.53 -4.30 4.00
N LEU A 36 -1.05 -4.08 2.77
CA LEU A 36 -1.11 -2.77 2.11
C LEU A 36 -2.56 -2.31 1.88
N MET A 37 -3.45 -3.23 1.49
CA MET A 37 -4.88 -2.93 1.35
C MET A 37 -5.52 -2.59 2.70
N LYS A 38 -5.18 -3.33 3.76
CA LYS A 38 -5.68 -3.07 5.12
C LYS A 38 -5.26 -1.69 5.61
N GLN A 39 -3.97 -1.36 5.53
CA GLN A 39 -3.43 -0.05 5.94
C GLN A 39 -4.09 1.09 5.16
N ARG A 40 -4.32 0.90 3.86
CA ARG A 40 -5.03 1.88 3.03
C ARG A 40 -6.47 2.06 3.50
N ASN A 41 -7.20 0.98 3.75
CA ASN A 41 -8.60 1.05 4.18
C ASN A 41 -8.75 1.68 5.58
N GLU A 42 -7.77 1.50 6.46
CA GLU A 42 -7.75 2.15 7.79
C GLU A 42 -7.46 3.65 7.70
N LYS A 43 -6.71 4.09 6.69
CA LYS A 43 -6.23 5.48 6.57
C LYS A 43 -7.09 6.36 5.66
N VAL A 44 -7.70 5.80 4.63
CA VAL A 44 -8.48 6.54 3.63
C VAL A 44 -9.91 6.75 4.09
N ASN A 45 -10.32 8.01 4.21
CA ASN A 45 -11.68 8.46 4.42
C ASN A 45 -12.22 9.22 3.18
N SER A 46 -13.53 9.47 3.15
CA SER A 46 -14.21 10.13 2.02
C SER A 46 -13.77 11.57 1.73
N GLY A 47 -13.03 12.21 2.64
CA GLY A 47 -12.45 13.54 2.45
C GLY A 47 -11.00 13.54 1.96
N ASN A 48 -10.35 12.39 1.90
CA ASN A 48 -8.95 12.29 1.45
C ASN A 48 -8.83 12.38 -0.07
N THR A 49 -7.74 12.98 -0.53
CA THR A 49 -7.30 12.91 -1.92
C THR A 49 -6.00 12.11 -1.97
N GLY A 50 -6.02 10.99 -2.69
CA GLY A 50 -4.85 10.16 -2.91
C GLY A 50 -4.02 10.69 -4.07
N ILE A 51 -2.71 10.81 -3.86
CA ILE A 51 -1.72 11.06 -4.91
C ILE A 51 -0.91 9.77 -5.07
N ILE A 52 -0.87 9.27 -6.31
CA ILE A 52 -0.23 8.02 -6.73
C ILE A 52 0.92 8.29 -7.70
#